data_AF-A0A535V5Q1-F1
#
_entry.id   AF-A0A535V5Q1-F1
#
_cell.length_a   1.000
_cell.length_b   1.000
_cell.length_c   1.000
_cell.angle_alpha   90.00
_cell.angle_beta   90.00
_cell.angle_gamma   90.00
#
_symmetry.space_group_name_H-M   'P 1'
#
loop_
_entity.id
_entity.type
_entity.pdbx_description
1 polymer ?
#
loop_
_entity_poly.entity_id
_entity_poly.type
_entity_poly.pdbx_seq_one_letter_code
_entity_poly.pdbx_strand_id
1 'polypeptide(L)'
;MIYQIFGPYAAGALNVARCESGLNPGAYNPISNGGSHAEGVFQILYPSTWMSTSEAASSPYNAQANILAAHQIFVRDGYNWHEWSCAA
;
A
#
# COMPACT_ATOMS: atom_id res chain seq x y z
N MET A 1 10.26 9.10 -2.51
CA MET A 1 9.38 8.24 -3.33
C MET A 1 7.91 8.57 -3.16
N ILE A 2 7.33 8.51 -1.95
CA ILE A 2 5.91 8.87 -1.72
C ILE A 2 5.55 10.25 -2.32
N TYR A 3 6.33 11.30 -2.04
CA TYR A 3 6.12 12.63 -2.62
C TYR A 3 6.17 12.68 -4.15
N GLN A 4 7.04 11.87 -4.76
CA GLN A 4 7.18 11.84 -6.22
C GLN A 4 6.02 11.10 -6.88
N ILE A 5 5.51 10.04 -6.24
CA ILE A 5 4.46 9.17 -6.78
C ILE A 5 3.07 9.76 -6.54
N PHE A 6 2.79 10.23 -5.32
CA PHE A 6 1.46 10.73 -4.94
C PHE A 6 1.25 12.23 -5.16
N GLY A 7 2.31 12.99 -5.45
CA GLY A 7 2.24 14.43 -5.75
C GLY A 7 1.44 15.23 -4.70
N PRO A 8 0.33 15.90 -5.08
CA PRO A 8 -0.48 16.68 -4.14
C PRO A 8 -1.10 15.85 -3.01
N TYR A 9 -1.27 14.53 -3.20
CA TYR A 9 -1.82 13.61 -2.20
C TYR A 9 -0.77 13.03 -1.26
N ALA A 10 0.50 13.42 -1.42
CA ALA A 10 1.62 12.83 -0.69
C ALA A 10 1.50 12.96 0.84
N ALA A 11 0.88 14.03 1.34
CA ALA A 11 0.66 14.21 2.78
C ALA A 11 -0.26 13.11 3.34
N GLY A 12 -1.38 12.82 2.65
CA GLY A 12 -2.29 11.73 3.02
C GLY A 12 -1.61 10.36 2.90
N ALA A 13 -0.90 10.14 1.78
CA ALA A 13 -0.14 8.91 1.55
C ALA A 13 0.89 8.64 2.64
N LEU A 14 1.59 9.69 3.10
CA LEU A 14 2.57 9.59 4.17
C LEU A 14 1.93 9.28 5.52
N ASN A 15 0.76 9.84 5.81
CA ASN A 15 0.01 9.53 7.03
C ASN A 15 -0.46 8.07 7.04
N VAL A 16 -1.03 7.59 5.94
CA VAL A 16 -1.45 6.19 5.79
C VAL A 16 -0.24 5.27 5.96
N ALA A 17 0.83 5.45 5.19
CA ALA A 17 2.01 4.59 5.27
C ALA A 17 2.71 4.60 6.65
N ARG A 18 2.69 5.72 7.36
CA ARG A 18 3.20 5.80 8.74
C ARG A 18 2.34 5.03 9.72
N CYS A 19 1.02 5.11 9.60
CA CYS A 19 0.11 4.40 10.49
C CYS A 19 0.09 2.89 10.21
N GLU A 20 0.07 2.50 8.94
CA GLU A 20 -0.01 1.10 8.52
C GLU A 20 1.27 0.31 8.84
N SER A 21 2.46 0.88 8.60
CA SER A 21 3.73 0.14 8.72
C SER A 21 4.83 0.86 9.50
N GLY A 22 4.61 2.11 9.93
CA GLY A 22 5.72 2.95 10.40
C GLY A 22 6.73 3.28 9.29
N LEU A 23 6.32 3.23 8.02
CA LEU A 23 7.18 3.34 6.84
C LEU A 23 8.18 2.17 6.67
N ASN A 24 7.91 1.01 7.29
CA ASN A 24 8.78 -0.17 7.20
C ASN A 24 8.44 -1.03 5.96
N PRO A 25 9.34 -1.17 4.96
CA PRO A 25 9.10 -2.02 3.80
C PRO A 25 9.04 -3.51 4.12
N GLY A 26 9.63 -3.95 5.24
CA GLY A 26 9.58 -5.33 5.73
C GLY A 26 8.40 -5.63 6.65
N ALA A 27 7.43 -4.71 6.78
CA ALA A 27 6.27 -4.92 7.65
C ALA A 27 5.38 -6.05 7.11
N TYR A 28 5.02 -6.97 8.01
CA TYR A 28 4.12 -8.09 7.75
C TYR A 28 3.08 -8.15 8.85
N ASN A 29 1.81 -8.21 8.46
CA ASN A 29 0.71 -8.43 9.39
C ASN A 29 0.26 -9.91 9.34
N PRO A 30 0.39 -10.68 10.44
CA PRO A 30 0.02 -12.09 10.48
C PRO A 30 -1.49 -12.34 10.43
N ILE A 31 -2.34 -11.31 10.55
CA ILE A 31 -3.79 -11.45 10.42
C ILE A 31 -4.11 -11.84 8.97
N SER A 32 -4.86 -12.94 8.81
CA SER A 32 -5.30 -13.41 7.49
C SER A 32 -6.67 -12.86 7.14
N ASN A 33 -6.81 -12.34 5.92
CA ASN A 33 -8.09 -12.01 5.30
C ASN A 33 -8.23 -12.81 4.01
N GLY A 34 -9.09 -13.83 4.02
CA GLY A 34 -9.29 -14.71 2.86
C GLY A 34 -8.02 -15.45 2.40
N GLY A 35 -7.10 -15.74 3.32
CA GLY A 35 -5.80 -16.36 2.99
C GLY A 35 -4.73 -15.36 2.53
N SER A 36 -5.02 -14.06 2.53
CA SER A 36 -4.05 -13.00 2.25
C SER A 36 -3.60 -12.28 3.52
N HIS A 37 -2.42 -11.67 3.46
CA HIS A 37 -1.81 -10.92 4.55
C HIS A 37 -1.39 -9.53 4.09
N ALA A 38 -1.40 -8.56 5.00
CA ALA A 38 -1.03 -7.19 4.70
C ALA A 38 0.50 -7.03 4.74
N GLU A 39 1.10 -6.54 3.65
CA GLU A 39 2.55 -6.56 3.46
C GLU A 39 3.10 -5.21 2.96
N GLY A 40 4.30 -4.88 3.43
CA GLY A 40 5.07 -3.72 2.99
C GLY A 40 4.58 -2.38 3.50
N VAL A 41 5.05 -1.31 2.86
CA VAL A 41 4.91 0.09 3.33
C VAL A 41 3.44 0.52 3.51
N PHE A 42 2.57 0.12 2.59
CA PHE A 42 1.14 0.43 2.58
C PHE A 42 0.27 -0.76 3.02
N GLN A 43 0.86 -1.83 3.56
CA GLN A 43 0.13 -2.99 4.06
C GLN A 43 -0.92 -3.51 3.06
N ILE A 44 -0.51 -3.73 1.81
CA ILE A 44 -1.40 -4.22 0.74
C ILE A 44 -1.58 -5.73 0.93
N LEU A 45 -2.81 -6.22 0.78
CA LEU A 45 -3.11 -7.65 0.89
C LEU A 45 -2.44 -8.45 -0.23
N TYR A 46 -1.52 -9.35 0.14
CA TYR A 46 -0.89 -10.32 -0.75
C TYR A 46 -1.40 -11.74 -0.43
N PRO A 47 -1.78 -12.56 -1.43
CA PRO A 47 -1.72 -12.26 -2.86
C PRO A 47 -2.90 -11.44 -3.41
N SER A 48 -4.04 -11.35 -2.74
CA SER A 48 -5.30 -10.81 -3.33
C SER A 48 -5.17 -9.44 -4.01
N THR A 49 -5.26 -8.33 -3.26
CA THR A 49 -5.24 -6.97 -3.83
C THR A 49 -3.93 -6.71 -4.58
N TRP A 50 -2.81 -7.23 -4.07
CA TRP A 50 -1.49 -7.10 -4.69
C TRP A 50 -1.46 -7.58 -6.15
N MET A 51 -2.03 -8.76 -6.41
CA MET A 51 -2.03 -9.38 -7.74
C MET A 51 -2.90 -8.63 -8.76
N SER A 52 -3.72 -7.67 -8.32
CA SER A 52 -4.48 -6.79 -9.22
C SER A 52 -3.71 -5.55 -9.70
N THR A 53 -2.48 -5.36 -9.23
CA THR A 53 -1.62 -4.21 -9.57
C THR A 53 -0.59 -4.57 -10.64
N SER A 54 0.02 -3.57 -11.30
CA SER A 54 1.12 -3.83 -12.24
C SER A 54 2.38 -4.37 -11.55
N GLU A 55 2.45 -4.28 -10.22
CA GLU A 55 3.58 -4.69 -9.41
C GLU A 55 3.47 -6.16 -8.94
N ALA A 56 2.48 -6.92 -9.45
CA ALA A 56 2.22 -8.30 -9.08
C ALA A 56 3.43 -9.25 -9.22
N ALA A 57 4.35 -8.97 -10.17
CA ALA A 57 5.58 -9.73 -10.37
C ALA A 57 6.74 -9.31 -9.45
N SER A 58 6.57 -8.20 -8.72
CA SER A 58 7.53 -7.68 -7.75
C SER A 58 7.23 -8.22 -6.34
N SER A 59 8.22 -8.16 -5.46
CA SER A 59 8.01 -8.44 -4.04
C SER A 59 7.19 -7.31 -3.40
N PRO A 60 6.15 -7.62 -2.60
CA PRO A 60 5.42 -6.61 -1.81
C PRO A 60 6.29 -5.89 -0.77
N TYR A 61 7.44 -6.49 -0.41
CA TYR A 61 8.44 -5.86 0.47
C TYR A 61 9.40 -4.90 -0.26
N ASN A 62 9.35 -4.85 -1.59
CA ASN A 62 10.04 -3.81 -2.34
C ASN A 62 9.29 -2.48 -2.11
N ALA A 63 9.93 -1.55 -1.39
CA ALA A 63 9.30 -0.27 -1.03
C ALA A 63 8.76 0.50 -2.25
N GLN A 64 9.51 0.54 -3.36
CA GLN A 64 9.09 1.23 -4.57
C GLN A 64 7.84 0.60 -5.18
N ALA A 65 7.87 -0.72 -5.38
CA ALA A 65 6.75 -1.47 -5.93
C ALA A 65 5.51 -1.31 -5.04
N ASN A 66 5.66 -1.40 -3.73
CA ASN A 66 4.54 -1.25 -2.80
C ASN A 66 3.93 0.17 -2.83
N ILE A 67 4.76 1.21 -2.92
CA ILE A 67 4.29 2.60 -3.07
C ILE A 67 3.60 2.81 -4.43
N LEU A 68 4.11 2.21 -5.52
CA LEU A 68 3.48 2.27 -6.85
C LEU A 68 2.13 1.54 -6.88
N ALA A 69 2.06 0.34 -6.31
CA ALA A 69 0.83 -0.44 -6.17
C ALA A 69 -0.22 0.32 -5.35
N ALA A 70 0.18 0.92 -4.22
CA ALA A 70 -0.71 1.75 -3.41
C ALA A 70 -1.27 2.93 -4.20
N HIS A 71 -0.44 3.59 -5.01
CA HIS A 71 -0.90 4.69 -5.86
C HIS A 71 -1.89 4.21 -6.93
N GLN A 72 -1.68 3.03 -7.52
CA GLN A 72 -2.63 2.46 -8.50
C GLN A 72 -3.99 2.17 -7.87
N ILE A 73 -4.00 1.58 -6.67
CA ILE A 73 -5.22 1.33 -5.89
C ILE A 73 -5.93 2.66 -5.59
N PHE A 74 -5.19 3.64 -5.05
CA PHE A 74 -5.70 4.97 -4.73
C PHE A 74 -6.35 5.68 -5.94
N VAL A 75 -5.71 5.62 -7.12
CA VAL A 75 -6.25 6.22 -8.35
C VAL A 75 -7.46 5.44 -8.86
N ARG A 76 -7.41 4.10 -8.86
CA ARG A 76 -8.54 3.22 -9.23
C ARG A 76 -9.79 3.55 -8.42
N ASP A 77 -9.60 3.84 -7.13
CA ASP A 77 -10.67 4.11 -6.18
C ASP A 77 -11.07 5.59 -6.10
N GLY A 78 -10.67 6.38 -7.10
CA GLY A 78 -11.11 7.78 -7.24
C GLY A 78 -10.42 8.74 -6.28
N TYR A 79 -9.16 8.50 -5.94
CA TYR A 79 -8.35 9.29 -5.02
C TYR A 79 -8.89 9.24 -3.57
N ASN A 80 -9.30 8.05 -3.12
CA ASN A 80 -9.84 7.80 -1.79
C ASN A 80 -9.00 6.77 -1.01
N TRP A 81 -8.94 6.92 0.31
CA TRP A 81 -8.16 6.07 1.21
C TRP A 81 -8.95 4.89 1.82
N HIS A 82 -10.20 4.63 1.41
CA HIS A 82 -11.09 3.65 2.07
C HIS A 82 -10.56 2.20 2.15
N GLU A 83 -9.60 1.83 1.30
CA GLU A 83 -8.94 0.51 1.35
C GLU A 83 -8.03 0.36 2.58
N TRP A 84 -7.59 1.47 3.17
CA TRP A 84 -6.68 1.50 4.31
C TRP A 84 -7.43 1.75 5.61
N SER A 85 -7.05 1.00 6.65
CA SER A 85 -7.66 1.14 7.98
C SER A 85 -7.26 2.47 8.63
N CYS A 86 -6.09 2.98 8.27
CA CYS A 86 -5.56 4.26 8.72
C CYS A 86 -5.93 5.46 7.82
N ALA A 87 -7.03 5.36 7.07
CA ALA A 87 -7.57 6.50 6.33
C ALA A 87 -7.94 7.65 7.30
N ALA A 88 -7.57 8.89 6.94
CA ALA A 88 -7.96 10.10 7.65
C ALA A 88 -9.31 10.63 7.15
#